data_AF-A0A2V1IME4-F1
#
_entry.id   AF-A0A2V1IME4-F1
#
_cell.length_a   1.000
_cell.length_b   1.000
_cell.length_c   1.000
_cell.angle_alpha   90.00
_cell.angle_beta   90.00
_cell.angle_gamma   90.00
#
_symmetry.space_group_name_H-M   'P 1'
#
loop_
_entity.id
_entity.type
_entity.pdbx_description
1 polymer ?
#
loop_
_entity_poly.entity_id
_entity_poly.type
_entity_poly.pdbx_seq_one_letter_code
_entity_poly.pdbx_strand_id
1 'polypeptide(L)'
;MMAALGANAEVFTYDFNNTPLYCKAIFSPAGEIVDEATELEGLGFGSNYDFIDKTGMALNTCGSMFNVKNADGKWEAVKNRCIDLVDGQTYTLEGEDGDFTAIDMTHPFICWNQDGVGPARTLLMKGWGGNHGVDTNYGAASEADAVETTHAIAFNRNSNTGSRTGTYIQFPAIGNPTKLTIWIGHAGGKYIDKGLYAEVTPVVNGVVGETIAVNGPSDAKAKRYYKQEVALPAGLTGNVAFRIGCGGSELGLYHVVMEGSAPEQSGIEDIIANPEADENAPIYNVLGVQVDENYKGIVIKNGKKYIQK
;
A
#
# COMPACT_ATOMS: atom_id res chain seq x y z
N MET A 1 28.48 19.84 20.63
CA MET A 1 28.08 18.62 19.90
C MET A 1 26.59 18.73 19.65
N MET A 2 26.18 19.24 18.49
CA MET A 2 24.76 19.27 18.09
C MET A 2 24.41 17.87 17.58
N ALA A 3 23.42 17.24 18.20
CA ALA A 3 22.82 16.02 17.67
C ALA A 3 22.09 16.39 16.38
N ALA A 4 22.56 15.86 15.25
CA ALA A 4 21.76 15.84 14.03
C ALA A 4 20.50 15.03 14.32
N LEU A 5 19.33 15.64 14.15
CA LEU A 5 18.07 14.91 14.04
C LEU A 5 18.16 14.14 12.72
N GLY A 6 18.60 12.88 12.78
CA GLY A 6 18.60 12.01 11.61
C GLY A 6 17.16 11.85 11.10
N ALA A 7 16.92 12.14 9.83
CA ALA A 7 15.67 11.76 9.19
C ALA A 7 15.62 10.23 9.14
N ASN A 8 14.51 9.64 9.59
CA ASN A 8 14.33 8.18 9.53
C ASN A 8 14.02 7.77 8.09
N ALA A 9 14.41 6.54 7.73
CA ALA A 9 13.96 5.91 6.50
C ALA A 9 12.43 5.86 6.46
N GLU A 10 11.86 6.15 5.29
CA GLU A 10 10.43 6.00 5.05
C GLU A 10 10.10 4.51 5.00
N VAL A 11 9.16 4.04 5.83
CA VAL A 11 8.71 2.65 5.86
C VAL A 11 7.19 2.63 5.81
N PHE A 12 6.64 2.01 4.78
CA PHE A 12 5.21 1.80 4.63
C PHE A 12 4.87 0.32 4.75
N THR A 13 3.84 0.02 5.54
CA THR A 13 3.36 -1.33 5.80
C THR A 13 1.88 -1.43 5.44
N TYR A 14 1.53 -2.42 4.62
CA TYR A 14 0.16 -2.75 4.27
C TYR A 14 -0.15 -4.15 4.76
N ASP A 15 -0.95 -4.22 5.82
CA ASP A 15 -1.33 -5.47 6.50
C ASP A 15 -2.73 -5.95 6.12
N PHE A 16 -3.51 -5.15 5.38
CA PHE A 16 -4.91 -5.36 5.04
C PHE A 16 -5.85 -5.58 6.23
N ASN A 17 -5.39 -5.33 7.46
CA ASN A 17 -6.18 -5.26 8.69
C ASN A 17 -6.52 -3.82 9.02
N ASN A 18 -5.49 -2.98 9.05
CA ASN A 18 -5.52 -1.58 9.44
C ASN A 18 -5.21 -0.68 8.24
N THR A 19 -4.44 -1.20 7.28
CA THR A 19 -3.99 -0.44 6.11
C THR A 19 -4.03 -1.33 4.86
N PRO A 20 -4.70 -0.91 3.78
CA PRO A 20 -5.38 0.38 3.57
C PRO A 20 -6.65 0.60 4.42
N LEU A 21 -7.05 1.86 4.58
CA LEU A 21 -8.12 2.26 5.50
C LEU A 21 -9.47 1.58 5.19
N TYR A 22 -9.83 1.43 3.91
CA TYR A 22 -11.07 0.75 3.57
C TYR A 22 -11.05 -0.74 3.92
N CYS A 23 -9.88 -1.39 3.90
CA CYS A 23 -9.77 -2.79 4.33
C CYS A 23 -10.10 -2.94 5.83
N LYS A 24 -9.72 -1.97 6.65
CA LYS A 24 -10.14 -1.88 8.06
C LYS A 24 -11.66 -1.70 8.18
N ALA A 25 -12.20 -0.71 7.45
CA ALA A 25 -13.63 -0.38 7.46
C ALA A 25 -14.51 -1.59 7.16
N ILE A 26 -14.14 -2.41 6.16
CA ILE A 26 -14.93 -3.56 5.73
C ILE A 26 -15.34 -4.47 6.90
N PHE A 27 -14.41 -4.79 7.82
CA PHE A 27 -14.68 -5.72 8.92
C PHE A 27 -14.90 -5.08 10.29
N SER A 28 -14.69 -3.76 10.41
CA SER A 28 -15.09 -3.00 11.60
C SER A 28 -16.60 -3.02 11.79
N PRO A 29 -17.11 -2.95 13.03
CA PRO A 29 -18.54 -2.84 13.33
C PRO A 29 -19.24 -1.75 12.52
N ALA A 30 -20.46 -2.04 12.08
CA ALA A 30 -21.24 -1.10 11.28
C ALA A 30 -21.51 0.19 12.07
N GLY A 31 -21.18 1.35 11.47
CA GLY A 31 -21.37 2.67 12.08
C GLY A 31 -20.31 3.08 13.11
N GLU A 32 -19.25 2.27 13.32
CA GLU A 32 -18.09 2.69 14.10
C GLU A 32 -17.17 3.56 13.23
N ILE A 33 -16.80 4.74 13.70
CA ILE A 33 -15.84 5.61 13.00
C ILE A 33 -14.45 4.94 13.04
N VAL A 34 -13.97 4.50 11.89
CA VAL A 34 -12.66 3.83 11.76
C VAL A 34 -11.51 4.81 11.52
N ASP A 35 -11.84 6.00 11.04
CA ASP A 35 -10.92 7.13 10.88
C ASP A 35 -11.69 8.45 10.99
N GLU A 36 -11.26 9.31 11.92
CA GLU A 36 -11.91 10.58 12.23
C GLU A 36 -11.69 11.63 11.12
N ALA A 37 -10.59 11.55 10.36
CA ALA A 37 -10.26 12.55 9.36
C ALA A 37 -11.12 12.41 8.09
N THR A 38 -11.48 11.17 7.75
CA THR A 38 -12.33 10.84 6.60
C THR A 38 -13.78 10.58 6.98
N GLU A 39 -14.09 10.54 8.28
CA GLU A 39 -15.39 10.11 8.83
C GLU A 39 -15.82 8.73 8.31
N LEU A 40 -14.87 7.88 7.90
CA LEU A 40 -15.17 6.57 7.34
C LEU A 40 -15.74 5.68 8.44
N GLU A 41 -16.92 5.12 8.19
CA GLU A 41 -17.58 4.18 9.09
C GLU A 41 -17.24 2.72 8.72
N GLY A 42 -17.23 1.86 9.73
CA GLY A 42 -17.18 0.42 9.54
C GLY A 42 -18.41 -0.10 8.79
N LEU A 43 -18.23 -1.17 8.02
CA LEU A 43 -19.27 -1.78 7.18
C LEU A 43 -19.87 -3.06 7.80
N GLY A 44 -19.23 -3.62 8.82
CA GLY A 44 -19.75 -4.76 9.59
C GLY A 44 -19.74 -6.11 8.85
N PHE A 45 -18.90 -6.32 7.83
CA PHE A 45 -18.90 -7.59 7.10
C PHE A 45 -18.44 -8.77 7.98
N GLY A 46 -19.28 -9.81 8.01
CA GLY A 46 -19.02 -11.04 8.76
C GLY A 46 -18.08 -12.03 8.08
N SER A 47 -17.95 -11.95 6.75
CA SER A 47 -17.21 -12.89 5.89
C SER A 47 -16.34 -12.17 4.88
N ASN A 48 -15.60 -12.90 4.04
CA ASN A 48 -14.83 -12.33 2.93
C ASN A 48 -15.62 -11.29 2.14
N TYR A 49 -14.91 -10.24 1.69
CA TYR A 49 -15.46 -9.14 0.92
C TYR A 49 -14.93 -9.21 -0.51
N ASP A 50 -15.81 -9.26 -1.50
CA ASP A 50 -15.45 -9.19 -2.91
C ASP A 50 -15.37 -7.73 -3.34
N PHE A 51 -14.15 -7.25 -3.68
CA PHE A 51 -13.97 -5.98 -4.39
C PHE A 51 -14.39 -6.13 -5.84
N ILE A 52 -14.01 -7.24 -6.46
CA ILE A 52 -14.43 -7.65 -7.79
C ILE A 52 -14.89 -9.09 -7.66
N ASP A 53 -16.18 -9.33 -7.85
CA ASP A 53 -16.79 -10.63 -7.64
C ASP A 53 -16.42 -11.63 -8.76
N LYS A 54 -16.95 -12.86 -8.64
CA LYS A 54 -16.69 -13.95 -9.62
C LYS A 54 -17.21 -13.65 -11.04
N THR A 55 -18.01 -12.61 -11.22
CA THR A 55 -18.56 -12.16 -12.52
C THR A 55 -17.83 -10.93 -13.06
N GLY A 56 -16.92 -10.34 -12.28
CA GLY A 56 -16.26 -9.09 -12.64
C GLY A 56 -17.03 -7.85 -12.21
N MET A 57 -17.90 -7.92 -11.21
CA MET A 57 -18.68 -6.79 -10.71
C MET A 57 -18.15 -6.32 -9.35
N ALA A 58 -18.11 -5.01 -9.13
CA ALA A 58 -17.83 -4.40 -7.84
C ALA A 58 -19.11 -4.32 -6.97
N LEU A 59 -19.73 -5.49 -6.76
CA LEU A 59 -21.08 -5.61 -6.19
C LEU A 59 -21.23 -4.96 -4.82
N ASN A 60 -20.25 -5.15 -3.94
CA ASN A 60 -20.30 -4.67 -2.56
C ASN A 60 -19.89 -3.21 -2.40
N THR A 61 -19.57 -2.56 -3.52
CA THR A 61 -18.89 -1.28 -3.54
C THR A 61 -19.78 -0.24 -4.21
N CYS A 62 -19.97 -0.36 -5.53
CA CYS A 62 -20.77 0.57 -6.33
C CYS A 62 -21.68 -0.14 -7.34
N GLY A 63 -21.62 -1.48 -7.41
CA GLY A 63 -22.36 -2.28 -8.39
C GLY A 63 -21.83 -2.19 -9.82
N SER A 64 -20.72 -1.50 -10.05
CA SER A 64 -20.16 -1.30 -11.40
C SER A 64 -19.63 -2.60 -12.00
N MET A 65 -19.85 -2.80 -13.29
CA MET A 65 -19.25 -3.91 -14.05
C MET A 65 -17.85 -3.53 -14.50
N PHE A 66 -16.89 -4.39 -14.20
CA PHE A 66 -15.50 -4.27 -14.62
C PHE A 66 -15.16 -5.22 -15.78
N ASN A 67 -16.14 -6.05 -16.19
CA ASN A 67 -16.12 -6.79 -17.44
C ASN A 67 -17.39 -6.52 -18.23
N VAL A 68 -17.25 -6.33 -19.54
CA VAL A 68 -18.36 -6.11 -20.45
C VAL A 68 -18.21 -7.01 -21.68
N LYS A 69 -19.32 -7.25 -22.39
CA LYS A 69 -19.26 -7.90 -23.69
C LYS A 69 -18.93 -6.88 -24.76
N ASN A 70 -17.92 -7.17 -25.56
CA ASN A 70 -17.60 -6.39 -26.74
C ASN A 70 -18.62 -6.63 -27.88
N ALA A 71 -18.43 -5.95 -29.01
CA ALA A 71 -19.32 -6.06 -30.17
C ALA A 71 -19.50 -7.50 -30.70
N ASP A 72 -18.50 -8.37 -30.51
CA ASP A 72 -18.53 -9.79 -30.89
C ASP A 72 -19.14 -10.69 -29.81
N GLY A 73 -19.64 -10.12 -28.71
CA GLY A 73 -20.20 -10.84 -27.57
C GLY A 73 -19.17 -11.50 -26.66
N LYS A 74 -17.87 -11.23 -26.85
CA LYS A 74 -16.78 -11.74 -26.00
C LYS A 74 -16.60 -10.85 -24.78
N TRP A 75 -16.32 -11.44 -23.63
CA TRP A 75 -16.01 -10.69 -22.42
C TRP A 75 -14.64 -10.03 -22.52
N GLU A 76 -14.56 -8.75 -22.20
CA GLU A 76 -13.34 -7.98 -22.06
C GLU A 76 -13.35 -7.16 -20.77
N ALA A 77 -12.17 -6.74 -20.32
CA ALA A 77 -12.05 -5.83 -19.19
C ALA A 77 -12.55 -4.45 -19.61
N VAL A 78 -13.28 -3.77 -18.72
CA VAL A 78 -13.47 -2.32 -18.87
C VAL A 78 -12.09 -1.67 -18.82
N LYS A 79 -11.85 -0.62 -19.61
CA LYS A 79 -10.60 0.14 -19.50
C LYS A 79 -10.79 1.34 -18.59
N ASN A 80 -9.69 1.88 -18.11
CA ASN A 80 -9.61 3.09 -17.31
C ASN A 80 -10.50 3.02 -16.05
N ARG A 81 -10.34 1.96 -15.27
CA ARG A 81 -11.16 1.76 -14.07
C ARG A 81 -10.34 1.12 -12.95
N CYS A 82 -10.57 1.57 -11.72
CA CYS A 82 -9.89 1.10 -10.53
C CYS A 82 -10.78 1.23 -9.29
N ILE A 83 -10.44 0.52 -8.23
CA ILE A 83 -11.09 0.61 -6.92
C ILE A 83 -10.08 1.17 -5.93
N ASP A 84 -10.40 2.30 -5.32
CA ASP A 84 -9.59 2.90 -4.26
C ASP A 84 -9.72 2.07 -2.98
N LEU A 85 -8.60 1.83 -2.29
CA LEU A 85 -8.57 1.11 -1.02
C LEU A 85 -8.55 2.05 0.18
N VAL A 86 -8.67 3.36 -0.01
CA VAL A 86 -8.87 4.34 1.09
C VAL A 86 -10.35 4.51 1.42
N ASP A 87 -11.20 4.70 0.41
CA ASP A 87 -12.65 4.92 0.58
C ASP A 87 -13.54 3.82 -0.05
N GLY A 88 -12.91 2.89 -0.77
CA GLY A 88 -13.59 1.81 -1.46
C GLY A 88 -14.18 2.19 -2.79
N GLN A 89 -14.26 3.46 -3.20
CA GLN A 89 -15.02 3.86 -4.38
C GLN A 89 -14.34 3.46 -5.69
N THR A 90 -15.13 3.49 -6.77
CA THR A 90 -14.62 3.24 -8.12
C THR A 90 -14.25 4.55 -8.79
N TYR A 91 -13.07 4.57 -9.40
CA TYR A 91 -12.51 5.70 -10.10
C TYR A 91 -12.03 5.29 -11.49
N THR A 92 -11.67 6.29 -12.29
CA THR A 92 -10.81 6.13 -13.45
C THR A 92 -9.34 6.22 -13.04
N LEU A 93 -8.45 5.64 -13.85
CA LEU A 93 -7.01 5.86 -13.66
C LEU A 93 -6.60 7.26 -14.10
N GLU A 94 -7.24 7.78 -15.15
CA GLU A 94 -6.94 9.09 -15.71
C GLU A 94 -8.21 9.73 -16.30
N GLY A 95 -8.27 11.07 -16.20
CA GLY A 95 -9.38 11.85 -16.75
C GLY A 95 -10.72 11.61 -16.03
N GLU A 96 -11.80 11.87 -16.76
CA GLU A 96 -13.16 11.63 -16.31
C GLU A 96 -13.86 10.73 -17.33
N ASP A 97 -14.74 9.85 -16.86
CA ASP A 97 -15.58 9.01 -17.72
C ASP A 97 -16.95 8.83 -17.07
N GLY A 98 -17.95 9.57 -17.56
CA GLY A 98 -19.27 9.62 -16.95
C GLY A 98 -19.22 10.23 -15.55
N ASP A 99 -19.75 9.51 -14.56
CA ASP A 99 -19.77 9.94 -13.16
C ASP A 99 -18.46 9.59 -12.41
N PHE A 100 -17.49 8.97 -13.09
CA PHE A 100 -16.23 8.55 -12.49
C PHE A 100 -15.14 9.60 -12.74
N THR A 101 -14.44 9.99 -11.67
CA THR A 101 -13.29 10.91 -11.71
C THR A 101 -11.97 10.15 -11.63
N ALA A 102 -10.84 10.84 -11.84
CA ALA A 102 -9.51 10.27 -11.69
C ALA A 102 -9.20 9.94 -10.22
N ILE A 103 -8.53 8.83 -9.99
CA ILE A 103 -8.07 8.40 -8.68
C ILE A 103 -6.91 9.28 -8.17
N ASP A 104 -6.85 9.49 -6.85
CA ASP A 104 -5.65 10.02 -6.20
C ASP A 104 -4.53 8.97 -6.23
N MET A 105 -3.45 9.23 -6.96
CA MET A 105 -2.32 8.32 -7.09
C MET A 105 -1.49 8.15 -5.80
N THR A 106 -1.78 8.95 -4.77
CA THR A 106 -1.24 8.76 -3.41
C THR A 106 -2.01 7.70 -2.62
N HIS A 107 -3.12 7.19 -3.15
CA HIS A 107 -3.90 6.11 -2.56
C HIS A 107 -3.49 4.74 -3.13
N PRO A 108 -3.52 3.67 -2.32
CA PRO A 108 -3.45 2.30 -2.83
C PRO A 108 -4.75 1.93 -3.56
N PHE A 109 -4.65 1.23 -4.69
CA PHE A 109 -5.83 0.87 -5.48
C PHE A 109 -5.71 -0.47 -6.22
N ILE A 110 -6.85 -1.13 -6.46
CA ILE A 110 -6.96 -2.32 -7.31
C ILE A 110 -7.20 -1.88 -8.76
N CYS A 111 -6.43 -2.42 -9.69
CA CYS A 111 -6.60 -2.18 -11.12
C CYS A 111 -6.11 -3.38 -11.96
N TRP A 112 -6.09 -3.24 -13.29
CA TRP A 112 -5.55 -4.24 -14.20
C TRP A 112 -4.78 -3.62 -15.35
N ASN A 113 -4.08 -4.48 -16.11
CA ASN A 113 -3.41 -4.12 -17.34
C ASN A 113 -4.45 -3.56 -18.32
N GLN A 114 -4.31 -2.26 -18.62
CA GLN A 114 -5.23 -1.50 -19.46
C GLN A 114 -5.28 -1.99 -20.91
N ASP A 115 -4.29 -2.79 -21.30
CA ASP A 115 -4.16 -3.42 -22.61
C ASP A 115 -4.45 -4.93 -22.59
N GLY A 116 -5.01 -5.47 -21.50
CA GLY A 116 -4.98 -6.91 -21.23
C GLY A 116 -6.24 -7.54 -20.63
N VAL A 117 -6.04 -8.71 -20.01
CA VAL A 117 -7.03 -9.78 -19.75
C VAL A 117 -7.75 -9.64 -18.38
N GLY A 118 -7.78 -8.45 -17.79
CA GLY A 118 -8.38 -8.25 -16.46
C GLY A 118 -9.93 -8.20 -16.45
N PRO A 119 -10.51 -7.87 -15.28
CA PRO A 119 -9.97 -8.19 -13.96
C PRO A 119 -10.16 -9.67 -13.57
N ALA A 120 -9.27 -10.15 -12.72
CA ALA A 120 -9.46 -11.30 -11.87
C ALA A 120 -10.53 -11.02 -10.80
N ARG A 121 -11.08 -12.08 -10.19
CA ARG A 121 -11.87 -11.94 -8.96
C ARG A 121 -10.91 -11.51 -7.84
N THR A 122 -11.21 -10.41 -7.15
CA THR A 122 -10.33 -9.87 -6.11
C THR A 122 -11.11 -9.74 -4.81
N LEU A 123 -10.61 -10.37 -3.75
CA LEU A 123 -11.29 -10.41 -2.45
C LEU A 123 -10.36 -9.98 -1.33
N LEU A 124 -10.93 -9.35 -0.30
CA LEU A 124 -10.36 -9.34 1.03
C LEU A 124 -10.82 -10.58 1.80
N MET A 125 -9.88 -11.45 2.15
CA MET A 125 -10.11 -12.69 2.88
C MET A 125 -10.02 -12.42 4.38
N LYS A 126 -11.12 -12.66 5.09
CA LYS A 126 -11.17 -12.49 6.54
C LYS A 126 -10.52 -13.69 7.24
N GLY A 127 -9.71 -13.42 8.26
CA GLY A 127 -9.08 -14.44 9.09
C GLY A 127 -8.01 -15.24 8.36
N TRP A 128 -7.24 -14.63 7.46
CA TRP A 128 -6.09 -15.22 6.80
C TRP A 128 -4.82 -14.52 7.27
N GLY A 129 -3.98 -15.19 8.08
CA GLY A 129 -2.80 -14.58 8.69
C GLY A 129 -2.54 -15.03 10.14
N GLY A 130 -1.90 -14.18 10.94
CA GLY A 130 -1.45 -14.34 12.33
C GLY A 130 -2.51 -14.68 13.40
N ASN A 131 -3.78 -14.84 13.04
CA ASN A 131 -4.74 -15.55 13.91
C ASN A 131 -4.52 -17.08 13.91
N HIS A 132 -3.68 -17.57 13.01
CA HIS A 132 -3.36 -18.99 12.85
C HIS A 132 -1.93 -19.27 13.32
N GLY A 133 -1.73 -20.44 13.91
CA GLY A 133 -0.39 -20.90 14.28
C GLY A 133 0.51 -21.13 13.07
N VAL A 134 1.82 -21.11 13.30
CA VAL A 134 2.81 -21.44 12.27
C VAL A 134 2.60 -22.87 11.72
N ASP A 135 2.81 -23.03 10.41
CA ASP A 135 2.58 -24.23 9.58
C ASP A 135 1.11 -24.74 9.54
N THR A 136 0.15 -23.93 9.98
CA THR A 136 -1.28 -24.26 9.88
C THR A 136 -1.94 -23.60 8.67
N ASN A 137 -3.18 -23.98 8.36
CA ASN A 137 -3.91 -23.38 7.26
C ASN A 137 -4.13 -21.88 7.51
N TYR A 138 -3.81 -21.09 6.50
CA TYR A 138 -3.81 -19.64 6.43
C TYR A 138 -2.81 -18.94 7.36
N GLY A 139 -1.96 -19.71 8.06
CA GLY A 139 -0.85 -19.20 8.86
C GLY A 139 0.46 -19.10 8.08
N ALA A 140 1.48 -18.60 8.77
CA ALA A 140 2.84 -18.51 8.26
C ALA A 140 3.42 -19.90 8.00
N ALA A 141 4.26 -20.05 6.98
CA ALA A 141 4.94 -21.33 6.75
C ALA A 141 6.01 -21.63 7.82
N SER A 142 6.66 -20.60 8.35
CA SER A 142 7.64 -20.68 9.42
C SER A 142 7.55 -19.46 10.35
N GLU A 143 8.23 -19.51 11.49
CA GLU A 143 8.34 -18.36 12.41
C GLU A 143 8.97 -17.13 11.72
N ALA A 144 9.90 -17.34 10.78
CA ALA A 144 10.55 -16.25 10.04
C ALA A 144 9.60 -15.57 9.03
N ASP A 145 8.52 -16.25 8.65
CA ASP A 145 7.50 -15.71 7.77
C ASP A 145 6.41 -14.95 8.55
N ALA A 146 6.28 -15.17 9.86
CA ALA A 146 5.12 -14.73 10.63
C ALA A 146 4.96 -13.19 10.67
N VAL A 147 3.72 -12.75 10.44
CA VAL A 147 3.28 -11.36 10.57
C VAL A 147 1.90 -11.31 11.26
N GLU A 148 1.61 -10.21 11.94
CA GLU A 148 0.35 -10.03 12.70
C GLU A 148 -0.88 -9.77 11.82
N THR A 149 -0.70 -9.67 10.49
CA THR A 149 -1.84 -9.55 9.57
C THR A 149 -2.86 -10.64 9.84
N THR A 150 -4.15 -10.34 9.78
CA THR A 150 -5.23 -11.32 9.96
C THR A 150 -6.10 -11.41 8.72
N HIS A 151 -5.78 -10.66 7.66
CA HIS A 151 -6.50 -10.60 6.41
C HIS A 151 -5.52 -10.70 5.24
N ALA A 152 -6.01 -11.09 4.07
CA ALA A 152 -5.19 -11.15 2.87
C ALA A 152 -6.02 -10.80 1.64
N ILE A 153 -5.39 -10.18 0.64
CA ILE A 153 -6.01 -9.99 -0.66
C ILE A 153 -5.81 -11.25 -1.50
N ALA A 154 -6.89 -11.86 -1.95
CA ALA A 154 -6.85 -13.03 -2.83
C ALA A 154 -7.19 -12.65 -4.26
N PHE A 155 -6.33 -13.05 -5.20
CA PHE A 155 -6.56 -12.97 -6.63
C PHE A 155 -6.98 -14.34 -7.16
N ASN A 156 -8.25 -14.42 -7.54
CA ASN A 156 -8.93 -15.63 -7.94
C ASN A 156 -9.45 -15.54 -9.38
N ARG A 157 -9.86 -16.69 -9.93
CA ARG A 157 -10.39 -16.73 -11.30
C ARG A 157 -11.74 -16.02 -11.35
N ASN A 158 -11.90 -15.12 -12.32
CA ASN A 158 -13.19 -14.60 -12.77
C ASN A 158 -13.86 -15.61 -13.74
N SER A 159 -15.18 -15.77 -13.65
CA SER A 159 -15.95 -16.71 -14.48
C SER A 159 -16.09 -16.25 -15.94
N ASN A 160 -16.01 -14.95 -16.20
CA ASN A 160 -16.28 -14.36 -17.53
C ASN A 160 -15.03 -14.29 -18.42
N THR A 161 -13.89 -13.90 -17.87
CA THR A 161 -12.61 -13.85 -18.61
C THR A 161 -11.69 -15.02 -18.30
N GLY A 162 -11.95 -15.78 -17.22
CA GLY A 162 -11.13 -16.91 -16.81
C GLY A 162 -9.72 -16.54 -16.33
N SER A 163 -9.39 -15.25 -16.35
CA SER A 163 -8.05 -14.70 -16.18
C SER A 163 -7.67 -14.54 -14.71
N ARG A 164 -6.37 -14.72 -14.47
CA ARG A 164 -5.65 -14.33 -13.24
C ARG A 164 -4.38 -13.60 -13.61
N THR A 165 -4.38 -12.91 -14.73
CA THR A 165 -3.22 -12.18 -15.23
C THR A 165 -3.60 -10.73 -15.35
N GLY A 166 -2.67 -9.86 -14.99
CA GLY A 166 -2.78 -8.44 -15.20
C GLY A 166 -3.65 -7.71 -14.18
N THR A 167 -4.30 -8.35 -13.20
CA THR A 167 -4.88 -7.64 -12.06
C THR A 167 -3.82 -7.45 -10.98
N TYR A 168 -3.74 -6.23 -10.45
CA TYR A 168 -2.76 -5.84 -9.44
C TYR A 168 -3.37 -4.88 -8.42
N ILE A 169 -2.72 -4.76 -7.27
CA ILE A 169 -2.84 -3.60 -6.39
C ILE A 169 -1.63 -2.70 -6.67
N GLN A 170 -1.86 -1.43 -6.94
CA GLN A 170 -0.79 -0.43 -6.93
C GLN A 170 -0.74 0.19 -5.54
N PHE A 171 0.44 0.18 -4.93
CA PHE A 171 0.71 0.89 -3.70
C PHE A 171 1.28 2.29 -4.00
N PRO A 172 1.03 3.28 -3.12
CA PRO A 172 1.56 4.64 -3.24
C PRO A 172 3.07 4.66 -3.45
N ALA A 173 3.54 5.70 -4.11
CA ALA A 173 4.95 5.86 -4.37
C ALA A 173 5.75 6.13 -3.09
N ILE A 174 6.90 5.46 -2.95
CA ILE A 174 7.89 5.71 -1.90
C ILE A 174 9.14 6.36 -2.52
N GLY A 175 9.78 7.25 -1.78
CA GLY A 175 11.01 7.90 -2.23
C GLY A 175 12.20 6.95 -2.19
N ASN A 176 12.91 6.81 -3.33
CA ASN A 176 14.17 6.06 -3.45
C ASN A 176 14.12 4.69 -2.75
N PRO A 177 13.29 3.74 -3.24
CA PRO A 177 13.10 2.46 -2.58
C PRO A 177 14.42 1.69 -2.46
N THR A 178 14.70 1.24 -1.23
CA THR A 178 15.86 0.40 -0.91
C THR A 178 15.46 -1.06 -0.71
N LYS A 179 14.22 -1.32 -0.28
CA LYS A 179 13.72 -2.68 -0.05
C LYS A 179 12.22 -2.77 -0.30
N LEU A 180 11.81 -3.90 -0.86
CA LEU A 180 10.42 -4.32 -0.95
C LEU A 180 10.33 -5.76 -0.46
N THR A 181 9.46 -6.01 0.51
CA THR A 181 9.17 -7.34 1.03
C THR A 181 7.67 -7.62 0.91
N ILE A 182 7.32 -8.78 0.39
CA ILE A 182 5.93 -9.20 0.20
C ILE A 182 5.69 -10.56 0.83
N TRP A 183 4.50 -10.79 1.35
CA TRP A 183 4.09 -12.09 1.90
C TRP A 183 3.03 -12.69 1.00
N ILE A 184 3.39 -13.77 0.33
CA ILE A 184 2.55 -14.42 -0.67
C ILE A 184 2.24 -15.86 -0.28
N GLY A 185 1.06 -16.34 -0.67
CA GLY A 185 0.64 -17.71 -0.40
C GLY A 185 -0.37 -18.24 -1.42
N HIS A 186 -0.61 -19.55 -1.39
CA HIS A 186 -1.67 -20.16 -2.18
C HIS A 186 -3.01 -19.99 -1.49
N ALA A 187 -3.98 -19.36 -2.16
CA ALA A 187 -5.28 -19.10 -1.55
C ALA A 187 -6.09 -20.39 -1.29
N GLY A 188 -6.27 -21.25 -2.28
CA GLY A 188 -7.08 -22.47 -2.20
C GLY A 188 -6.30 -23.77 -2.36
N GLY A 189 -5.07 -23.71 -2.89
CA GLY A 189 -4.21 -24.88 -3.12
C GLY A 189 -4.61 -25.71 -4.34
N LYS A 190 -5.66 -25.31 -5.07
CA LYS A 190 -6.16 -26.04 -6.24
C LYS A 190 -5.15 -26.05 -7.39
N TYR A 191 -4.24 -25.08 -7.42
CA TYR A 191 -3.24 -24.88 -8.46
C TYR A 191 -1.82 -24.86 -7.89
N ILE A 192 -1.60 -25.58 -6.79
CA ILE A 192 -0.30 -25.66 -6.13
C ILE A 192 0.79 -26.22 -7.06
N ASP A 193 0.40 -27.08 -7.99
CA ASP A 193 1.23 -27.66 -9.05
C ASP A 193 1.78 -26.60 -10.03
N LYS A 194 1.15 -25.42 -10.10
CA LYS A 194 1.62 -24.29 -10.91
C LYS A 194 2.67 -23.43 -10.20
N GLY A 195 2.98 -23.74 -8.94
CA GLY A 195 3.89 -22.97 -8.11
C GLY A 195 3.29 -21.67 -7.55
N LEU A 196 3.90 -21.20 -6.46
CA LEU A 196 3.56 -19.93 -5.84
C LEU A 196 4.31 -18.80 -6.55
N TYR A 197 3.56 -17.84 -7.10
CA TYR A 197 4.13 -16.83 -7.98
C TYR A 197 3.34 -15.51 -7.88
N ALA A 198 4.06 -14.39 -7.84
CA ALA A 198 3.54 -13.04 -7.93
C ALA A 198 4.32 -12.21 -8.97
N GLU A 199 3.65 -11.22 -9.55
CA GLU A 199 4.23 -10.20 -10.42
C GLU A 199 4.38 -8.90 -9.64
N VAL A 200 5.57 -8.32 -9.65
CA VAL A 200 5.83 -6.99 -9.08
C VAL A 200 6.32 -6.08 -10.19
N THR A 201 5.65 -4.95 -10.43
CA THR A 201 6.06 -3.99 -11.46
C THR A 201 6.26 -2.60 -10.82
N PRO A 202 7.48 -2.06 -10.79
CA PRO A 202 7.73 -0.70 -10.34
C PRO A 202 7.13 0.31 -11.34
N VAL A 203 6.60 1.41 -10.82
CA VAL A 203 6.12 2.56 -11.59
C VAL A 203 6.92 3.77 -11.15
N VAL A 204 7.87 4.18 -11.98
CA VAL A 204 8.84 5.24 -11.65
C VAL A 204 8.32 6.55 -12.24
N ASN A 205 7.96 7.50 -11.38
CA ASN A 205 7.41 8.80 -11.79
C ASN A 205 6.25 8.66 -12.82
N GLY A 206 5.36 7.69 -12.59
CA GLY A 206 4.21 7.41 -13.46
C GLY A 206 4.50 6.49 -14.66
N VAL A 207 5.76 6.17 -14.95
CA VAL A 207 6.14 5.28 -16.05
C VAL A 207 6.24 3.84 -15.56
N VAL A 208 5.48 2.94 -16.19
CA VAL A 208 5.48 1.50 -15.86
C VAL A 208 6.80 0.87 -16.30
N GLY A 209 7.50 0.26 -15.35
CA GLY A 209 8.76 -0.44 -15.59
C GLY A 209 8.59 -1.90 -15.99
N GLU A 210 9.69 -2.66 -15.97
CA GLU A 210 9.69 -4.10 -16.24
C GLU A 210 9.10 -4.89 -15.06
N THR A 211 8.31 -5.92 -15.38
CA THR A 211 7.74 -6.82 -14.38
C THR A 211 8.79 -7.78 -13.84
N ILE A 212 8.89 -7.83 -12.52
CA ILE A 212 9.73 -8.72 -11.73
C ILE A 212 8.90 -9.94 -11.34
N ALA A 213 9.40 -11.12 -11.69
CA ALA A 213 8.85 -12.39 -11.27
C ALA A 213 9.29 -12.73 -9.84
N VAL A 214 8.34 -12.86 -8.91
CA VAL A 214 8.61 -13.27 -7.51
C VAL A 214 8.08 -14.68 -7.29
N ASN A 215 9.00 -15.64 -7.21
CA ASN A 215 8.67 -17.04 -6.97
C ASN A 215 8.74 -17.35 -5.48
N GLY A 216 7.69 -17.98 -4.95
CA GLY A 216 7.75 -18.61 -3.64
C GLY A 216 8.58 -19.90 -3.66
N PRO A 217 8.72 -20.57 -2.50
CA PRO A 217 9.45 -21.83 -2.42
C PRO A 217 8.85 -22.91 -3.34
N SER A 218 9.70 -23.75 -3.94
CA SER A 218 9.26 -24.83 -4.83
C SER A 218 8.39 -25.88 -4.13
N ASP A 219 8.51 -25.99 -2.81
CA ASP A 219 7.77 -26.87 -1.92
C ASP A 219 6.67 -26.11 -1.15
N ALA A 220 6.25 -24.95 -1.64
CA ALA A 220 5.18 -24.16 -1.03
C ALA A 220 3.93 -25.02 -0.81
N LYS A 221 3.42 -25.02 0.43
CA LYS A 221 2.23 -25.73 0.86
C LYS A 221 1.00 -24.89 0.58
N ALA A 222 -0.11 -25.54 0.23
CA ALA A 222 -1.40 -24.88 0.09
C ALA A 222 -1.77 -24.13 1.37
N LYS A 223 -2.34 -22.93 1.25
CA LYS A 223 -2.84 -22.14 2.38
C LYS A 223 -1.75 -21.79 3.39
N ARG A 224 -0.48 -21.71 3.01
CA ARG A 224 0.58 -21.12 3.83
C ARG A 224 1.07 -19.87 3.12
N TYR A 225 1.50 -18.88 3.89
CA TYR A 225 2.16 -17.70 3.35
C TYR A 225 3.64 -17.69 3.69
N TYR A 226 4.40 -17.08 2.79
CA TYR A 226 5.85 -17.07 2.76
C TYR A 226 6.33 -15.63 2.57
N LYS A 227 7.34 -15.23 3.34
CA LYS A 227 8.02 -13.94 3.16
C LYS A 227 8.91 -14.02 1.93
N GLN A 228 8.81 -13.03 1.05
CA GLN A 228 9.63 -12.90 -0.15
C GLN A 228 10.26 -11.51 -0.18
N GLU A 229 11.58 -11.46 -0.21
CA GLU A 229 12.31 -10.23 -0.53
C GLU A 229 12.34 -10.08 -2.04
N VAL A 230 11.85 -8.95 -2.55
CA VAL A 230 11.81 -8.68 -3.99
C VAL A 230 13.17 -8.17 -4.42
N ALA A 231 13.76 -8.82 -5.43
CA ALA A 231 15.00 -8.38 -6.05
C ALA A 231 14.74 -7.12 -6.91
N LEU A 232 14.83 -5.95 -6.27
CA LEU A 232 14.63 -4.66 -6.92
C LEU A 232 15.74 -4.39 -7.96
N PRO A 233 15.41 -3.82 -9.14
CA PRO A 233 16.39 -3.33 -10.09
C PRO A 233 17.34 -2.32 -9.43
N ALA A 234 18.63 -2.41 -9.77
CA ALA A 234 19.61 -1.45 -9.29
C ALA A 234 19.28 -0.04 -9.79
N GLY A 235 19.42 0.97 -8.91
CA GLY A 235 19.27 2.37 -9.29
C GLY A 235 17.82 2.85 -9.42
N LEU A 236 16.85 2.20 -8.78
CA LEU A 236 15.52 2.79 -8.60
C LEU A 236 15.61 4.06 -7.75
N THR A 237 15.40 5.22 -8.37
CA THR A 237 15.45 6.54 -7.73
C THR A 237 14.19 7.35 -8.03
N GLY A 238 13.90 8.35 -7.19
CA GLY A 238 12.70 9.18 -7.28
C GLY A 238 11.50 8.53 -6.60
N ASN A 239 10.29 8.91 -7.02
CA ASN A 239 9.05 8.37 -6.46
C ASN A 239 8.68 7.09 -7.21
N VAL A 240 8.72 5.97 -6.50
CA VAL A 240 8.46 4.65 -7.08
C VAL A 240 7.26 4.01 -6.41
N ALA A 241 6.18 3.83 -7.16
CA ALA A 241 5.05 3.01 -6.77
C ALA A 241 5.30 1.54 -7.18
N PHE A 242 4.62 0.61 -6.52
CA PHE A 242 4.73 -0.82 -6.85
C PHE A 242 3.36 -1.41 -7.16
N ARG A 243 3.23 -2.02 -8.33
CA ARG A 243 2.09 -2.87 -8.69
C ARG A 243 2.40 -4.30 -8.29
N ILE A 244 1.54 -4.91 -7.49
CA ILE A 244 1.68 -6.30 -7.04
C ILE A 244 0.44 -7.06 -7.47
N GLY A 245 0.62 -8.08 -8.30
CA GLY A 245 -0.48 -8.81 -8.91
C GLY A 245 -0.20 -10.30 -9.06
N CYS A 246 -1.21 -11.00 -9.58
CA CYS A 246 -1.09 -12.39 -9.96
C CYS A 246 -0.71 -12.50 -11.44
N GLY A 247 0.33 -13.30 -11.73
CA GLY A 247 0.75 -13.61 -13.10
C GLY A 247 0.25 -14.98 -13.55
N GLY A 248 -1.05 -15.25 -13.34
CA GLY A 248 -1.74 -16.46 -13.77
C GLY A 248 -1.92 -17.52 -12.67
N SER A 249 -1.19 -17.41 -11.56
CA SER A 249 -1.31 -18.31 -10.40
C SER A 249 -2.44 -17.88 -9.45
N GLU A 250 -2.83 -18.78 -8.55
CA GLU A 250 -3.69 -18.45 -7.42
C GLU A 250 -2.83 -17.82 -6.32
N LEU A 251 -3.12 -16.55 -6.00
CA LEU A 251 -2.29 -15.74 -5.11
C LEU A 251 -3.12 -15.17 -3.95
N GLY A 252 -2.62 -15.35 -2.73
CA GLY A 252 -2.97 -14.54 -1.57
C GLY A 252 -1.80 -13.61 -1.24
N LEU A 253 -2.06 -12.31 -1.13
CA LEU A 253 -1.13 -11.28 -0.67
C LEU A 253 -1.51 -10.88 0.75
N TYR A 254 -0.64 -11.20 1.71
CA TYR A 254 -0.92 -11.10 3.14
C TYR A 254 -0.36 -9.82 3.75
N HIS A 255 0.78 -9.36 3.25
CA HIS A 255 1.51 -8.24 3.82
C HIS A 255 2.47 -7.65 2.80
N VAL A 256 2.69 -6.34 2.86
CA VAL A 256 3.65 -5.62 2.03
C VAL A 256 4.40 -4.63 2.90
N VAL A 257 5.73 -4.62 2.80
CA VAL A 257 6.61 -3.63 3.42
C VAL A 257 7.46 -2.99 2.34
N MET A 258 7.38 -1.67 2.24
CA MET A 258 8.19 -0.84 1.36
C MET A 258 9.10 0.04 2.21
N GLU A 259 10.40 0.03 1.93
CA GLU A 259 11.39 0.82 2.65
C GLU A 259 12.15 1.71 1.66
N GLY A 260 12.15 3.01 1.92
CA GLY A 260 12.83 4.04 1.15
C GLY A 260 14.14 4.44 1.81
N SER A 261 14.97 5.20 1.10
CA SER A 261 16.11 5.84 1.75
C SER A 261 15.60 6.87 2.76
N ALA A 262 16.35 7.09 3.86
CA ALA A 262 16.18 8.32 4.61
C ALA A 262 16.33 9.52 3.65
N PRO A 263 15.51 10.57 3.77
CA PRO A 263 15.76 11.80 3.03
C PRO A 263 17.22 12.23 3.26
N GLU A 264 18.00 12.35 2.18
CA GLU A 264 19.33 12.94 2.29
C GLU A 264 19.12 14.41 2.68
N GLN A 265 19.44 14.72 3.94
CA GLN A 265 19.32 16.04 4.57
C GLN A 265 17.88 16.56 4.69
N SER A 266 17.48 16.93 5.92
CA SER A 266 16.57 18.07 6.06
C SER A 266 17.12 19.19 5.17
N GLY A 267 16.32 19.87 4.33
CA GLY A 267 16.80 20.91 3.38
C GLY A 267 17.56 22.12 3.99
N ILE A 268 18.04 21.98 5.22
CA ILE A 268 19.07 22.73 5.89
C ILE A 268 20.43 22.29 5.32
N GLU A 269 20.83 22.91 4.22
CA GLU A 269 22.17 22.72 3.63
C GLU A 269 23.28 23.28 4.54
N ASP A 270 22.96 24.27 5.38
CA ASP A 270 23.86 24.87 6.35
C ASP A 270 23.12 25.32 7.62
N ILE A 271 23.62 24.93 8.80
CA ILE A 271 23.34 25.65 10.06
C ILE A 271 24.52 26.59 10.30
N ILE A 272 24.41 27.83 9.83
CA ILE A 272 25.34 28.90 10.24
C ILE A 272 24.92 29.35 11.64
N ALA A 273 25.29 28.59 12.66
CA ALA A 273 25.36 29.14 14.00
C ALA A 273 26.66 29.94 14.07
N ASN A 274 26.58 31.27 14.15
CA ASN A 274 27.76 32.08 14.47
C ASN A 274 28.39 31.49 15.74
N PRO A 275 29.64 31.00 15.68
CA PRO A 275 30.27 30.32 16.81
C PRO A 275 30.54 31.30 17.96
N GLU A 276 30.59 32.60 17.66
CA GLU A 276 30.75 33.68 18.63
C GLU A 276 29.38 34.09 19.17
N ALA A 277 29.27 34.12 20.49
CA ALA A 277 28.09 34.66 21.15
C ALA A 277 28.07 36.17 20.95
N ASP A 278 27.15 36.67 20.13
CA ASP A 278 26.85 38.10 20.09
C ASP A 278 25.97 38.43 21.30
N GLU A 279 26.50 39.25 22.20
CA GLU A 279 25.77 39.72 23.38
C GLU A 279 24.52 40.54 22.98
N ASN A 280 24.55 41.17 21.81
CA ASN A 280 23.46 41.99 21.27
C ASN A 280 22.51 41.21 20.36
N ALA A 281 22.65 39.88 20.26
CA ALA A 281 21.77 39.08 19.42
C ALA A 281 20.29 39.23 19.83
N PRO A 282 19.38 39.43 18.86
CA PRO A 282 17.94 39.48 19.13
C PRO A 282 17.45 38.21 19.84
N ILE A 283 16.52 38.38 20.77
CA ILE A 283 15.89 37.28 21.50
C ILE A 283 14.55 37.00 20.83
N TYR A 284 14.26 35.74 20.51
CA TYR A 284 12.98 35.32 19.95
C TYR A 284 12.28 34.35 20.90
N ASN A 285 10.95 34.36 20.96
CA ASN A 285 10.21 33.27 21.58
C ASN A 285 10.15 32.05 20.65
N VAL A 286 9.57 30.95 21.11
CA VAL A 286 9.43 29.71 20.31
C VAL A 286 8.55 29.85 19.06
N LEU A 287 7.79 30.94 18.94
CA LEU A 287 6.97 31.27 17.76
C LEU A 287 7.71 32.18 16.76
N GLY A 288 8.99 32.51 17.01
CA GLY A 288 9.78 33.38 16.13
C GLY A 288 9.47 34.87 16.27
N VAL A 289 8.70 35.27 17.29
CA VAL A 289 8.46 36.69 17.60
C VAL A 289 9.62 37.23 18.41
N GLN A 290 10.20 38.36 18.01
CA GLN A 290 11.25 39.03 18.77
C GLN A 290 10.69 39.53 20.11
N VAL A 291 11.40 39.22 21.19
CA VAL A 291 11.07 39.59 22.57
C VAL A 291 12.26 40.30 23.23
N ASP A 292 12.03 40.88 24.40
CA ASP A 292 13.07 41.52 25.19
C ASP A 292 13.57 40.61 26.32
N GLU A 293 14.51 41.12 27.12
CA GLU A 293 15.09 40.43 28.28
C GLU A 293 14.09 40.23 29.44
N ASN A 294 12.92 40.89 29.40
CA ASN A 294 11.89 40.75 30.43
C ASN A 294 10.91 39.60 30.15
N TYR A 295 10.96 39.01 28.95
CA TYR A 295 10.12 37.87 28.60
C TYR A 295 10.43 36.65 29.48
N LYS A 296 9.40 36.01 30.01
CA LYS A 296 9.52 34.79 30.82
C LYS A 296 9.11 33.57 30.02
N GLY A 297 10.00 32.62 29.85
CA GLY A 297 9.73 31.39 29.11
C GLY A 297 10.93 30.87 28.33
N ILE A 298 10.66 30.02 27.35
CA ILE A 298 11.68 29.48 26.46
C ILE A 298 11.95 30.50 25.36
N VAL A 299 13.19 30.92 25.23
CA VAL A 299 13.65 31.87 24.21
C VAL A 299 14.77 31.27 23.36
N ILE A 300 14.97 31.82 22.16
CA ILE A 300 16.04 31.49 21.23
C ILE A 300 16.91 32.74 21.07
N LYS A 301 18.19 32.65 21.44
CA LYS A 301 19.23 33.69 21.25
C LYS A 301 20.47 33.02 20.66
N ASN A 302 21.17 33.61 19.70
CA ASN A 302 22.36 32.99 19.07
C ASN A 302 22.12 31.54 18.60
N GLY A 303 20.93 31.25 18.07
CA GLY A 303 20.55 29.89 17.62
C GLY A 303 20.43 28.84 18.74
N LYS A 304 20.48 29.22 20.02
CA LYS A 304 20.37 28.33 21.17
C LYS A 304 19.13 28.63 21.99
N LYS A 305 18.52 27.58 22.56
CA LYS A 305 17.36 27.68 23.44
C LYS A 305 17.81 27.97 24.87
N TYR A 306 17.17 28.94 25.52
CA TYR A 306 17.39 29.31 26.91
C TYR A 306 16.06 29.37 27.67
N ILE A 307 16.11 29.15 28.98
CA ILE A 307 14.99 29.46 29.88
C ILE A 307 15.28 30.85 30.47
N GLN A 308 14.45 31.82 30.12
CA GLN A 308 14.48 33.16 30.67
C GLN A 308 13.48 33.24 31.83
N LYS A 309 13.99 33.54 33.03
CA LYS A 309 13.26 33.49 34.30
C LYS A 309 12.78 34.86 34.75
#